data_AF-A0A095TVB8-F1
#
_entry.id   AF-A0A095TVB8-F1
#
_cell.length_a   1.000
_cell.length_b   1.000
_cell.length_c   1.000
_cell.angle_alpha   90.00
_cell.angle_beta   90.00
_cell.angle_gamma   90.00
#
_symmetry.space_group_name_H-M   'P 1'
#
loop_
_entity.id
_entity.type
_entity.pdbx_description
1 polymer ?
#
loop_
_entity_poly.entity_id
_entity_poly.type
_entity_poly.pdbx_seq_one_letter_code
_entity_poly.pdbx_strand_id
1 'polypeptide(L)'
;MPRLLSLLICFWLPLSAQAESDATTILVIRHRWHTGVAFPAEHLSPSLMFLSSHFDAPHYFEFGWGDDAFYRKDNSAGLLLRAMLWPTRSVLHVAALNHHPSELPHGDIQAVCLDSKQQGVSE
;
A
#
# COMPACT_ATOMS: atom_id res chain seq x y z
N MET A 1 -3.01 69.41 -11.40
CA MET A 1 -4.10 68.63 -10.78
C MET A 1 -4.59 67.60 -11.80
N PRO A 2 -4.94 66.35 -11.44
CA PRO A 2 -4.32 65.40 -10.52
C PRO A 2 -3.94 64.04 -11.18
N ARG A 3 -2.95 63.37 -10.56
CA ARG A 3 -2.79 61.93 -10.28
C ARG A 3 -3.55 60.89 -11.14
N LEU A 4 -2.80 59.93 -11.69
CA LEU A 4 -3.15 58.49 -11.69
C LEU A 4 -1.85 57.70 -11.44
N LEU A 5 -1.37 57.67 -10.19
CA LEU A 5 -1.38 56.51 -9.28
C LEU A 5 -1.15 55.14 -9.95
N SER A 6 0.02 54.57 -9.63
CA SER A 6 0.44 53.18 -9.82
C SER A 6 -0.65 52.14 -9.58
N LEU A 7 -0.60 51.06 -10.35
CA LEU A 7 -0.83 49.72 -9.79
C LEU A 7 0.01 48.69 -10.56
N LEU A 8 1.31 48.65 -10.23
CA LEU A 8 2.13 47.44 -10.39
C LEU A 8 1.59 46.44 -9.36
N ILE A 9 0.54 45.70 -9.73
CA ILE A 9 0.25 44.44 -9.04
C ILE A 9 1.28 43.46 -9.59
N CYS A 10 2.47 43.44 -8.96
CA CYS A 10 3.19 42.20 -8.86
C CYS A 10 2.21 41.25 -8.16
N PHE A 11 1.54 40.42 -8.95
CA PHE A 11 0.88 39.23 -8.46
C PHE A 11 2.00 38.33 -7.95
N TRP A 12 2.49 38.65 -6.75
CA TRP A 12 3.02 37.68 -5.81
C TRP A 12 1.85 36.76 -5.46
N LEU A 13 1.44 35.94 -6.42
CA LEU A 13 0.98 34.63 -6.05
C LEU A 13 2.21 34.02 -5.37
N PRO A 14 2.15 33.68 -4.07
CA PRO A 14 3.03 32.62 -3.66
C PRO A 14 2.73 31.51 -4.66
N LEU A 15 3.73 31.09 -5.41
CA LEU A 15 3.75 29.73 -5.91
C LEU A 15 3.50 28.93 -4.65
N SER A 16 2.26 28.52 -4.41
CA SER A 16 1.96 27.60 -3.35
C SER A 16 2.87 26.44 -3.67
N ALA A 17 4.00 26.38 -2.95
CA ALA A 17 4.82 25.20 -2.89
C ALA A 17 3.80 24.15 -2.54
N GLN A 18 3.47 23.33 -3.53
CA GLN A 18 2.65 22.17 -3.30
C GLN A 18 3.49 21.42 -2.29
N ALA A 19 3.15 21.55 -1.01
CA ALA A 19 3.73 20.77 0.03
C ALA A 19 3.53 19.36 -0.49
N GLU A 20 4.64 18.74 -0.88
CA GLU A 20 4.69 17.37 -1.32
C GLU A 20 4.23 16.60 -0.09
N SER A 21 2.92 16.42 0.01
CA SER A 21 2.34 15.58 1.03
C SER A 21 3.02 14.26 0.79
N ASP A 22 3.77 13.78 1.78
CA ASP A 22 4.41 12.48 1.82
C ASP A 22 3.32 11.41 1.79
N ALA A 23 2.64 11.33 0.64
CA ALA A 23 1.39 10.64 0.44
C ALA A 23 1.74 9.36 -0.30
N THR A 24 1.90 8.28 0.47
CA THR A 24 2.17 6.96 -0.08
C THR A 24 0.86 6.38 -0.62
N THR A 25 0.85 6.01 -1.90
CA THR A 25 -0.29 5.28 -2.46
C THR A 25 -0.08 3.79 -2.25
N ILE A 26 -1.01 3.16 -1.53
CA ILE A 26 -1.09 1.71 -1.40
C ILE A 26 -2.18 1.16 -2.31
N LEU A 27 -2.09 -0.12 -2.64
CA LEU A 27 -3.04 -0.79 -3.51
C LEU A 27 -3.79 -1.85 -2.71
N VAL A 28 -5.11 -1.72 -2.61
CA VAL A 28 -5.98 -2.78 -2.08
C VAL A 28 -6.38 -3.68 -3.23
N ILE A 29 -6.02 -4.96 -3.13
CA ILE A 29 -6.21 -5.94 -4.19
C ILE A 29 -7.27 -6.93 -3.71
N ARG A 30 -8.40 -6.99 -4.41
CA ARG A 30 -9.36 -8.08 -4.22
C ARG A 30 -8.97 -9.22 -5.16
N HIS A 31 -8.48 -10.30 -4.58
CA HIS A 31 -8.49 -11.63 -5.18
C HIS A 31 -9.86 -12.27 -4.98
N ARG A 32 -10.21 -13.22 -5.84
CA ARG A 32 -11.50 -13.96 -5.81
C ARG A 32 -12.16 -14.06 -4.41
N TRP A 33 -11.48 -14.69 -3.45
CA TRP A 33 -11.97 -14.90 -2.08
C TRP A 33 -11.10 -14.23 -1.00
N HIS A 34 -10.10 -13.44 -1.39
CA HIS A 34 -9.11 -12.88 -0.46
C HIS A 34 -8.80 -11.43 -0.81
N THR A 35 -8.43 -10.62 0.18
CA THR A 35 -7.97 -9.26 -0.06
C THR A 35 -6.53 -9.14 0.40
N GLY A 36 -5.69 -8.60 -0.47
CA GLY A 36 -4.32 -8.21 -0.16
C GLY A 36 -4.16 -6.70 -0.13
N VAL A 37 -3.11 -6.23 0.54
CA VAL A 37 -2.68 -4.84 0.53
C VAL A 37 -1.25 -4.80 0.03
N ALA A 38 -1.02 -4.14 -1.10
CA ALA A 38 0.31 -3.99 -1.68
C ALA A 38 0.88 -2.60 -1.40
N PHE A 39 2.12 -2.59 -0.91
CA PHE A 39 2.91 -1.41 -0.66
C PHE A 39 4.04 -1.32 -1.69
N PRO A 40 4.34 -0.13 -2.24
CA PRO A 40 5.56 0.08 -2.99
C PRO A 40 6.77 -0.24 -2.12
N ALA A 41 7.72 -1.01 -2.65
CA ALA A 41 8.89 -1.43 -1.87
C ALA A 41 9.77 -0.26 -1.43
N GLU A 42 9.80 0.83 -2.22
CA GLU A 42 10.55 2.06 -1.90
C GLU A 42 9.93 2.88 -0.76
N HIS A 43 8.64 2.68 -0.49
CA HIS A 43 7.88 3.37 0.56
C HIS A 43 7.58 2.45 1.76
N LEU A 44 8.28 1.32 1.88
CA LEU A 44 8.11 0.43 3.03
C LEU A 44 8.62 1.11 4.30
N SER A 45 7.82 1.07 5.37
CA SER A 45 8.22 1.57 6.68
C SER A 45 9.56 0.96 7.12
N PRO A 46 10.43 1.73 7.81
CA PRO A 46 11.68 1.22 8.38
C PRO A 46 11.51 -0.09 9.19
N SER A 47 10.37 -0.23 9.86
CA SER A 47 10.00 -1.43 10.64
C SER A 47 9.86 -2.72 9.81
N LEU A 48 9.60 -2.60 8.50
CA LEU A 48 9.44 -3.73 7.58
C LEU A 48 10.64 -3.92 6.63
N MET A 49 11.69 -3.11 6.73
CA MET A 49 12.89 -3.24 5.87
C MET A 49 13.58 -4.61 5.99
N PHE A 50 13.36 -5.35 7.07
CA PHE A 50 13.88 -6.72 7.21
C PHE A 50 13.35 -7.65 6.11
N LEU A 51 12.21 -7.33 5.48
CA LEU A 51 11.68 -8.11 4.37
C LEU A 51 12.61 -8.05 3.16
N SER A 52 13.30 -6.94 2.92
CA SER A 52 14.20 -6.78 1.78
C SER A 52 15.38 -7.75 1.78
N SER A 53 15.74 -8.34 2.94
CA SER A 53 16.77 -9.39 2.98
C SER A 53 16.25 -10.79 2.60
N HIS A 54 14.93 -10.95 2.45
CA HIS A 54 14.28 -12.22 2.16
C HIS A 54 13.81 -12.32 0.70
N PHE A 55 13.89 -11.22 -0.07
CA PHE A 55 13.39 -11.14 -1.43
C PHE A 55 14.36 -10.35 -2.33
N ASP A 56 14.50 -10.78 -3.58
CA ASP A 56 15.37 -10.14 -4.56
C ASP A 56 14.70 -8.92 -5.19
N ALA A 57 14.92 -7.75 -4.60
CA ALA A 57 14.55 -6.43 -5.12
C ALA A 57 13.13 -6.30 -5.73
N PRO A 58 12.06 -6.57 -4.95
CA PRO A 58 10.69 -6.43 -5.44
C PRO A 58 10.29 -4.99 -5.68
N HIS A 59 9.31 -4.78 -6.56
CA HIS A 59 8.67 -3.47 -6.76
C HIS A 59 7.56 -3.24 -5.73
N TYR A 60 6.85 -4.30 -5.33
CA TYR A 60 5.80 -4.24 -4.32
C TYR A 60 5.89 -5.40 -3.33
N PHE A 61 5.45 -5.16 -2.10
CA PHE A 61 5.15 -6.20 -1.13
C PHE A 61 3.65 -6.29 -0.93
N GLU A 62 3.07 -7.45 -1.19
CA GLU A 62 1.68 -7.73 -0.92
C GLU A 62 1.52 -8.47 0.42
N PHE A 63 0.67 -7.91 1.28
CA PHE A 63 0.33 -8.45 2.58
C PHE A 63 -1.09 -9.02 2.55
N GLY A 64 -1.23 -10.27 2.94
CA GLY A 64 -2.51 -10.96 3.15
C GLY A 64 -2.55 -11.66 4.50
N TRP A 65 -3.73 -12.10 4.93
CA TRP A 65 -3.87 -12.84 6.19
C TRP A 65 -4.92 -13.93 6.07
N GLY A 66 -4.82 -14.95 6.92
CA GLY A 66 -5.77 -16.07 6.94
C GLY A 66 -5.22 -17.25 7.72
N ASP A 67 -5.81 -18.44 7.52
CA ASP A 67 -5.57 -19.62 8.34
C ASP A 67 -4.11 -20.12 8.31
N ASP A 68 -3.52 -20.30 9.49
CA ASP A 68 -2.14 -20.77 9.71
C ASP A 68 -1.87 -22.12 9.04
N ALA A 69 -2.80 -23.08 9.16
CA ALA A 69 -2.61 -24.41 8.61
C ALA A 69 -2.72 -24.39 7.08
N PHE A 70 -3.65 -23.62 6.53
CA PHE A 70 -3.83 -23.44 5.10
C PHE A 70 -2.60 -22.80 4.44
N TYR A 71 -2.01 -21.78 5.05
CA TYR A 71 -0.82 -21.12 4.51
C TYR A 71 0.48 -21.94 4.63
N ARG A 72 0.61 -22.81 5.65
CA ARG A 72 1.88 -23.51 5.95
C ARG A 72 1.91 -24.99 5.63
N LYS A 73 0.75 -25.63 5.44
CA LYS A 73 0.65 -27.07 5.15
C LYS A 73 0.27 -27.30 3.69
N ASP A 74 -0.41 -28.40 3.42
CA ASP A 74 -0.92 -28.73 2.10
C ASP A 74 -2.19 -27.94 1.78
N ASN A 75 -2.37 -27.62 0.51
CA ASN A 75 -3.57 -26.95 0.01
C ASN A 75 -4.73 -27.97 -0.13
N SER A 76 -5.11 -28.60 0.98
CA SER A 76 -6.16 -29.62 1.02
C SER A 76 -7.55 -29.01 1.17
N ALA A 77 -8.54 -29.60 0.49
CA ALA A 77 -9.93 -29.13 0.55
C ALA A 77 -10.50 -29.14 1.98
N GLY A 78 -10.03 -30.05 2.83
CA GLY A 78 -10.42 -30.10 4.24
C GLY A 78 -9.92 -28.90 5.05
N LEU A 79 -8.69 -28.45 4.80
CA LEU A 79 -8.16 -27.24 5.44
C LEU A 79 -8.86 -25.98 4.93
N LEU A 80 -9.16 -25.90 3.63
CA LEU A 80 -9.96 -24.82 3.07
C LEU A 80 -11.34 -24.73 3.76
N LEU A 81 -12.06 -25.85 3.84
CA LEU A 81 -13.38 -25.87 4.46
C LEU A 81 -13.31 -25.50 5.96
N ARG A 82 -12.29 -26.00 6.65
CA ARG A 82 -12.04 -25.65 8.06
C ARG A 82 -11.81 -24.14 8.23
N ALA A 83 -10.95 -23.56 7.41
CA ALA A 83 -10.62 -22.13 7.44
C ALA A 83 -11.84 -21.24 7.17
N MET A 84 -12.80 -21.71 6.37
CA MET A 84 -14.03 -20.97 6.07
C MET A 84 -15.09 -21.08 7.17
N LEU A 85 -15.18 -22.22 7.86
CA LEU A 85 -16.30 -22.52 8.76
C LEU A 85 -15.98 -22.36 10.25
N TRP A 86 -14.70 -22.42 10.65
CA TRP A 86 -14.30 -22.31 12.05
C TRP A 86 -13.35 -21.13 12.27
N PRO A 87 -13.44 -20.45 13.42
CA PRO A 87 -12.38 -19.55 13.86
C PRO A 87 -11.09 -20.32 14.09
N THR A 88 -10.01 -19.87 13.47
CA THR A 88 -8.68 -20.48 13.59
C THR A 88 -7.61 -19.43 13.88
N ARG A 89 -6.37 -19.89 14.08
CA ARG A 89 -5.23 -19.00 14.19
C ARG A 89 -4.93 -18.40 12.83
N SER A 90 -4.72 -17.09 12.79
CA SER A 90 -4.31 -16.40 11.57
C SER A 90 -2.80 -16.18 11.52
N VAL A 91 -2.25 -16.18 10.32
CA VAL A 91 -0.90 -15.71 10.00
C VAL A 91 -0.95 -14.60 8.98
N LEU A 92 0.10 -13.78 8.96
CA LEU A 92 0.35 -12.80 7.91
C LEU A 92 1.18 -13.48 6.81
N HIS A 93 0.72 -13.39 5.58
CA HIS A 93 1.41 -13.82 4.37
C HIS A 93 1.98 -12.60 3.66
N VAL A 94 3.26 -12.66 3.28
CA VAL A 94 3.97 -11.58 2.59
C VAL A 94 4.52 -12.13 1.29
N ALA A 95 4.14 -11.52 0.17
CA ALA A 95 4.62 -11.88 -1.16
C ALA A 95 5.35 -10.70 -1.80
N ALA A 96 6.49 -10.98 -2.42
CA ALA A 96 7.21 -10.04 -3.28
C ALA A 96 6.62 -10.07 -4.69
N LEU A 97 6.32 -8.89 -5.24
CA LEU A 97 5.85 -8.70 -6.60
C LEU A 97 6.89 -7.89 -7.39
N ASN A 98 7.36 -8.46 -8.49
CA ASN A 98 8.32 -7.79 -9.40
C ASN A 98 7.62 -6.94 -10.46
N HIS A 99 6.29 -6.98 -10.51
CA HIS A 99 5.45 -6.27 -11.47
C HIS A 99 4.37 -5.48 -10.73
N HIS A 100 3.73 -4.55 -11.44
CA HIS A 100 2.65 -3.78 -10.84
C HIS A 100 1.46 -4.71 -10.53
N PRO A 101 0.77 -4.59 -9.38
CA PRO A 101 -0.30 -5.53 -9.02
C PRO A 101 -1.45 -5.63 -10.03
N SER A 102 -1.64 -4.64 -10.91
CA SER A 102 -2.62 -4.69 -12.01
C SER A 102 -2.37 -5.77 -13.05
N GLU A 103 -1.18 -6.33 -13.06
CA GLU A 103 -0.82 -7.44 -13.94
C GLU A 103 -1.21 -8.81 -13.36
N LEU A 104 -1.68 -8.85 -12.09
CA LEU A 104 -2.11 -10.09 -11.46
C LEU A 104 -3.44 -10.58 -12.04
N PRO A 105 -3.57 -11.89 -12.32
CA PRO A 105 -4.81 -12.44 -12.85
C PRO A 105 -5.94 -12.38 -11.82
N HIS A 106 -7.16 -12.07 -12.29
CA HIS A 106 -8.38 -12.08 -11.47
C HIS A 106 -8.35 -11.12 -10.26
N GLY A 107 -7.56 -10.05 -10.33
CA GLY A 107 -7.49 -9.01 -9.31
C GLY A 107 -8.30 -7.77 -9.69
N ASP A 108 -9.10 -7.27 -8.75
CA ASP A 108 -9.64 -5.91 -8.81
C ASP A 108 -8.85 -5.00 -7.86
N ILE A 109 -8.46 -3.81 -8.33
CA ILE A 109 -7.54 -2.95 -7.60
C ILE A 109 -8.18 -1.62 -7.28
N GLN A 110 -8.03 -1.21 -6.03
CA GLN A 110 -8.37 0.13 -5.55
C GLN A 110 -7.12 0.79 -4.97
N ALA A 111 -6.73 1.93 -5.55
CA ALA A 111 -5.69 2.77 -4.98
C ALA A 111 -6.23 3.54 -3.77
N VAL A 112 -5.41 3.62 -2.72
CA VAL A 112 -5.70 4.37 -1.50
C VAL A 112 -4.47 5.21 -1.17
N CYS A 113 -4.65 6.53 -1.12
CA CYS A 113 -3.60 7.45 -0.71
C CYS A 113 -3.58 7.55 0.82
N LEU A 114 -2.44 7.25 1.43
CA LEU A 114 -2.22 7.40 2.86
C LEU A 114 -1.55 8.74 3.15
N ASP A 115 -2.03 9.48 4.15
CA ASP A 115 -1.29 10.64 4.67
C ASP A 115 -0.15 10.21 5.61
N SER A 116 0.72 11.15 5.97
CA SER A 116 1.88 10.93 6.84
C SER A 116 1.54 10.45 8.26
N LYS A 117 0.38 10.85 8.82
CA LYS A 117 -0.09 10.34 10.13
C LYS A 117 -0.47 8.86 10.06
N GLN A 118 -1.01 8.42 8.94
CA GLN A 118 -1.43 7.03 8.73
C GLN A 118 -0.26 6.08 8.47
N GLN A 119 0.89 6.61 8.06
CA GLN A 119 2.11 5.83 7.77
C GLN A 119 2.92 5.47 9.01
N GLY A 120 2.55 5.98 10.20
CA GLY A 120 3.22 5.66 11.46
C GLY A 120 4.65 6.22 11.54
N VAL A 121 5.00 7.17 10.67
CA VAL A 121 6.25 7.93 10.76
C VAL A 121 6.02 9.02 11.81
N SER A 122 6.37 8.72 13.06
CA SER A 122 6.44 9.76 14.10
C SER A 122 7.53 10.77 13.71
N GLU A 123 7.19 12.06 13.76
CA GLU A 123 8.14 13.18 13.65
C GLU A 123 9.28 13.09 14.67
#